data_AF-A0A3P6TS96-F1
#
_entry.id   AF-A0A3P6TS96-F1
#
_cell.length_a   1.000
_cell.length_b   1.000
_cell.length_c   1.000
_cell.angle_alpha   90.00
_cell.angle_beta   90.00
_cell.angle_gamma   90.00
#
_symmetry.space_group_name_H-M   'P 1'
#
loop_
_entity.id
_entity.type
_entity.pdbx_description
1 polymer ?
#
loop_
_entity_poly.entity_id
_entity_poly.type
_entity_poly.pdbx_seq_one_letter_code
_entity_poly.pdbx_strand_id
1 'polypeptide(L)'
;MIAGNHDHFGNVSAQIAYTNHSKKWNFPKLYYKLSFSLKNSSVDILMIDTIVLCGNTADIQNGGFFDMLWNRSHHPEGPTDPKKAEEQWKWINENLNSSKADYLFVAGHYPIYSISSHGPTHCLIERLDPLLKAYNVSAYFAGHDHNLQVTCYSKFVLIF
;
A
#
# COMPACT_ATOMS: atom_id res chain seq x y z
N MET A 1 -8.90 -1.81 -7.67
CA MET A 1 -8.51 -0.42 -7.37
C MET A 1 -8.07 -0.35 -5.92
N ILE A 2 -7.20 0.60 -5.59
CA ILE A 2 -6.79 0.95 -4.22
C ILE A 2 -6.85 2.48 -4.15
N ALA A 3 -7.16 3.04 -2.99
CA ALA A 3 -7.15 4.49 -2.77
C ALA A 3 -5.74 4.98 -2.42
N GLY A 4 -5.36 6.12 -2.99
CA GLY A 4 -4.19 6.89 -2.60
C GLY A 4 -4.51 8.08 -1.71
N ASN A 5 -3.49 8.86 -1.36
CA ASN A 5 -3.61 10.03 -0.49
C ASN A 5 -4.65 11.05 -1.01
N HIS A 6 -4.63 11.30 -2.32
CA HIS A 6 -5.58 12.20 -2.98
C HIS A 6 -7.04 11.74 -2.89
N ASP A 7 -7.28 10.43 -2.97
CA ASP A 7 -8.62 9.87 -2.86
C ASP A 7 -9.22 10.08 -1.47
N HIS A 8 -8.36 9.99 -0.43
CA HIS A 8 -8.71 10.18 0.97
C HIS A 8 -8.94 11.65 1.37
N PHE A 9 -8.56 12.63 0.54
CA PHE A 9 -9.05 14.02 0.69
C PHE A 9 -10.50 14.17 0.17
N GLY A 10 -10.95 13.25 -0.67
CA GLY A 10 -12.32 13.19 -1.18
C GLY A 10 -13.20 12.21 -0.42
N ASN A 11 -14.07 11.51 -1.15
CA ASN A 11 -14.98 10.51 -0.60
C ASN A 11 -14.66 9.12 -1.15
N VAL A 12 -13.75 8.40 -0.49
CA VAL A 12 -13.37 7.02 -0.88
C VAL A 12 -14.56 6.07 -0.83
N SER A 13 -15.52 6.27 0.08
CA SER A 13 -16.74 5.47 0.14
C SER A 13 -17.57 5.57 -1.14
N ALA A 14 -17.56 6.73 -1.82
CA ALA A 14 -18.19 6.88 -3.13
C ALA A 14 -17.47 6.07 -4.21
N GLN A 15 -16.13 6.02 -4.17
CA GLN A 15 -15.34 5.18 -5.09
C GLN A 15 -15.61 3.69 -4.87
N ILE A 16 -15.78 3.26 -3.61
CA ILE A 16 -16.18 1.89 -3.28
C ILE A 16 -17.59 1.62 -3.82
N ALA A 17 -18.55 2.51 -3.54
CA ALA A 17 -19.93 2.39 -3.98
C ALA A 17 -20.06 2.32 -5.51
N TYR A 18 -19.15 2.97 -6.24
CA TYR A 18 -19.10 2.93 -7.70
C TYR A 18 -18.86 1.54 -8.29
N THR A 19 -18.36 0.58 -7.50
CA THR A 19 -18.31 -0.86 -7.87
C THR A 19 -19.69 -1.40 -8.27
N ASN A 20 -20.77 -0.88 -7.67
CA ASN A 20 -22.13 -1.29 -8.02
C ASN A 20 -22.66 -0.63 -9.30
N HIS A 21 -21.96 0.38 -9.82
CA HIS A 21 -22.36 1.10 -11.02
C HIS A 21 -21.63 0.62 -12.29
N SER A 22 -20.38 0.15 -12.18
CA SER A 22 -19.59 -0.28 -13.34
C SER A 22 -18.94 -1.64 -13.13
N LYS A 23 -19.24 -2.61 -14.00
CA LYS A 23 -18.60 -3.94 -14.01
C LYS A 23 -17.09 -3.89 -14.28
N LYS A 24 -16.58 -2.79 -14.86
CA LYS A 24 -15.15 -2.59 -15.10
C LYS A 24 -14.44 -2.04 -13.86
N TRP A 25 -15.19 -1.55 -12.88
CA TRP A 25 -14.67 -0.99 -11.65
C TRP A 25 -14.79 -2.01 -10.52
N ASN A 26 -13.65 -2.45 -10.00
CA ASN A 26 -13.61 -3.37 -8.86
C ASN A 26 -12.85 -2.73 -7.70
N PHE A 27 -13.60 -2.14 -6.77
CA PHE A 27 -13.10 -1.57 -5.52
C PHE A 27 -14.06 -1.91 -4.36
N PRO A 28 -14.11 -3.17 -3.91
CA PRO A 28 -15.18 -3.66 -3.05
C PRO A 28 -15.03 -3.15 -1.60
N LYS A 29 -13.81 -2.88 -1.14
CA LYS A 29 -13.44 -2.42 0.21
C LYS A 29 -12.11 -1.67 0.13
N LEU A 30 -11.75 -0.92 1.18
CA LEU A 30 -10.46 -0.21 1.28
C LEU A 30 -9.26 -1.16 1.15
N TYR A 31 -9.34 -2.32 1.82
CA TYR A 31 -8.38 -3.41 1.66
C TYR A 31 -9.13 -4.72 1.45
N TYR A 32 -8.60 -5.58 0.58
CA TYR A 32 -9.25 -6.81 0.17
C TYR A 32 -8.25 -7.76 -0.51
N LYS A 33 -8.60 -9.04 -0.58
CA LYS A 33 -7.80 -10.07 -1.23
C LYS A 33 -8.41 -10.44 -2.58
N LEU A 34 -7.57 -10.61 -3.58
CA LEU A 34 -7.90 -11.23 -4.86
C LEU A 34 -7.19 -12.58 -4.93
N SER A 35 -7.89 -13.59 -5.41
CA SER A 35 -7.34 -14.94 -5.61
C SER A 35 -7.68 -15.41 -7.02
N PHE A 36 -6.67 -15.91 -7.72
CA PHE A 36 -6.79 -16.41 -9.08
C PHE A 36 -6.24 -17.82 -9.17
N SER A 37 -7.03 -18.73 -9.73
CA SER A 37 -6.59 -20.07 -10.11
C SER A 37 -6.26 -20.08 -11.60
N LEU A 38 -5.01 -20.34 -11.92
CA LEU A 38 -4.52 -20.58 -13.28
C LEU A 38 -4.42 -22.10 -13.49
N LYS A 39 -4.14 -22.54 -14.72
CA LYS A 39 -4.12 -23.98 -15.05
C LYS A 39 -3.16 -24.80 -14.16
N ASN A 40 -1.98 -24.25 -13.86
CA ASN A 40 -0.91 -24.94 -13.11
C ASN A 40 -0.34 -24.08 -11.98
N SER A 41 -1.03 -23.01 -11.60
CA SER A 41 -0.56 -22.11 -10.56
C SER A 41 -1.71 -21.32 -9.94
N SER A 42 -1.43 -20.73 -8.80
CA SER A 42 -2.36 -19.90 -8.04
C SER A 42 -1.69 -18.58 -7.66
N VAL A 43 -2.48 -17.51 -7.67
CA VAL A 43 -2.01 -16.16 -7.37
C VAL A 43 -2.92 -15.54 -6.35
N ASP A 44 -2.34 -15.09 -5.25
CA ASP A 44 -3.00 -14.22 -4.28
C ASP A 44 -2.44 -12.80 -4.39
N ILE A 45 -3.32 -11.80 -4.35
CA ILE A 45 -2.95 -10.39 -4.29
C ILE A 45 -3.68 -9.74 -3.12
N LEU A 46 -2.94 -9.21 -2.16
CA LEU A 46 -3.48 -8.41 -1.08
C LEU A 46 -3.45 -6.95 -1.49
N MET A 47 -4.63 -6.37 -1.65
CA MET A 47 -4.82 -4.95 -1.93
C MET A 47 -4.94 -4.25 -0.57
N ILE A 48 -4.01 -3.37 -0.23
CA ILE A 48 -3.95 -2.68 1.07
C ILE A 48 -4.12 -1.18 0.91
N ASP A 49 -4.84 -0.57 1.85
CA ASP A 49 -4.92 0.89 1.97
C ASP A 49 -3.78 1.40 2.85
N THR A 50 -2.77 2.04 2.27
CA THR A 50 -1.60 2.51 3.03
C THR A 50 -1.87 3.80 3.81
N ILE A 51 -2.96 4.52 3.49
CA ILE A 51 -3.35 5.75 4.18
C ILE A 51 -3.98 5.39 5.52
N VAL A 52 -4.85 4.36 5.55
CA VAL A 52 -5.39 3.82 6.81
C VAL A 52 -4.28 3.30 7.72
N LEU A 53 -3.25 2.66 7.15
CA LEU A 53 -2.15 2.07 7.91
C LEU A 53 -1.19 3.11 8.50
N CYS A 54 -0.80 4.11 7.71
CA CYS A 54 0.31 4.99 8.03
C CYS A 54 -0.07 6.45 8.25
N GLY A 55 -1.24 6.89 7.78
CA GLY A 55 -1.65 8.29 7.78
C GLY A 55 -1.66 8.90 6.38
N ASN A 56 -2.36 10.03 6.23
CA ASN A 56 -2.46 10.73 4.95
C ASN A 56 -1.35 11.80 4.81
N THR A 57 -0.76 11.92 3.61
CA THR A 57 0.21 12.97 3.26
C THR A 57 -0.43 13.98 2.32
N ALA A 58 -0.11 15.26 2.51
CA ALA A 58 -0.47 16.30 1.56
C ALA A 58 0.71 16.53 0.61
N ASP A 59 0.52 16.27 -0.68
CA ASP A 59 1.57 16.49 -1.67
C ASP A 59 1.60 17.97 -2.07
N ILE A 60 2.59 18.69 -1.53
CA ILE A 60 2.80 20.13 -1.76
C ILE A 60 3.27 20.42 -3.21
N GLN A 61 3.60 19.40 -4.02
CA GLN A 61 4.09 19.61 -5.39
C GLN A 61 3.10 20.33 -6.32
N ASN A 62 1.80 20.34 -5.99
CA ASN A 62 0.77 21.12 -6.68
C ASN A 62 0.04 22.11 -5.75
N GLY A 63 0.62 22.39 -4.57
CA GLY A 63 -0.01 23.18 -3.54
C GLY A 63 0.08 24.68 -3.82
N GLY A 64 -1.02 25.39 -3.61
CA GLY A 64 -1.04 26.85 -3.72
C GLY A 64 -0.27 27.52 -2.58
N PHE A 65 -0.23 28.87 -2.58
CA PHE A 65 0.47 29.67 -1.56
C PHE A 65 0.06 29.33 -0.10
N PHE A 66 -1.14 28.78 0.11
CA PHE A 66 -1.63 28.32 1.42
C PHE A 66 -1.03 26.98 1.89
N ASP A 67 -0.71 26.06 0.97
CA ASP A 67 -0.10 24.76 1.32
C ASP A 67 1.38 24.92 1.72
N MET A 68 2.05 25.92 1.17
CA MET A 68 3.41 26.32 1.57
C MET A 68 3.46 26.86 3.01
N LEU A 69 2.38 27.50 3.47
CA LEU A 69 2.25 28.05 4.83
C LEU A 69 1.95 26.96 5.88
N TRP A 70 1.31 25.87 5.45
CA TRP A 70 0.95 24.71 6.28
C TRP A 70 1.83 23.52 5.94
N ASN A 71 3.14 23.67 6.13
CA ASN A 71 4.21 22.71 5.86
C ASN A 71 3.92 21.32 6.49
N ARG A 72 3.00 20.54 5.91
CA ARG A 72 2.65 19.20 6.35
C ARG A 72 3.71 18.26 5.81
N SER A 73 4.28 17.48 6.72
CA SER A 73 5.32 16.51 6.47
C SER A 73 5.04 15.69 5.19
N HIS A 74 6.06 15.57 4.32
CA HIS A 74 6.03 14.68 3.15
C HIS A 74 5.92 13.19 3.54
N HIS A 75 6.09 12.89 4.82
CA HIS A 75 5.93 11.57 5.39
C HIS A 75 4.69 11.53 6.27
N PRO A 76 3.95 10.42 6.25
CA PRO A 76 2.78 10.28 7.10
C PRO A 76 3.22 10.10 8.56
N GLU A 77 2.60 10.85 9.47
CA GLU A 77 2.97 10.93 10.90
C GLU A 77 2.30 9.85 11.77
N GLY A 78 1.50 8.98 11.15
CA GLY A 78 0.73 7.95 11.83
C GLY A 78 -0.74 7.89 11.38
N PRO A 79 -1.42 6.77 11.63
CA PRO A 79 -2.80 6.59 11.22
C PRO A 79 -3.76 7.52 12.00
N THR A 80 -4.75 8.07 11.30
CA THR A 80 -5.80 8.88 11.94
C THR A 80 -6.65 8.07 12.91
N ASP A 81 -6.83 6.77 12.65
CA ASP A 81 -7.52 5.82 13.52
C ASP A 81 -6.60 4.61 13.78
N PRO A 82 -5.82 4.62 14.88
CA PRO A 82 -4.87 3.56 15.20
C PRO A 82 -5.53 2.18 15.34
N LYS A 83 -6.79 2.12 15.77
CA LYS A 83 -7.51 0.86 15.92
C LYS A 83 -7.80 0.24 14.56
N LYS A 84 -8.30 1.02 13.60
CA LYS A 84 -8.52 0.53 12.22
C LYS A 84 -7.21 0.16 11.53
N ALA A 85 -6.15 0.92 11.77
CA ALA A 85 -4.83 0.56 11.27
C ALA A 85 -4.41 -0.82 11.81
N GLU A 86 -4.56 -1.06 13.11
CA GLU A 86 -4.19 -2.35 13.72
C GLU A 86 -5.07 -3.51 13.24
N GLU A 87 -6.37 -3.27 13.01
CA GLU A 87 -7.26 -4.25 12.38
C GLU A 87 -6.76 -4.67 10.99
N GLN A 88 -6.32 -3.70 10.18
CA GLN A 88 -5.76 -3.99 8.86
C GLN A 88 -4.37 -4.65 8.95
N TRP A 89 -3.51 -4.25 9.87
CA TRP A 89 -2.21 -4.91 10.11
C TRP A 89 -2.38 -6.38 10.48
N LYS A 90 -3.30 -6.67 11.39
CA LYS A 90 -3.68 -8.04 11.75
C LYS A 90 -4.20 -8.81 10.55
N TRP A 91 -5.11 -8.21 9.77
CA TRP A 91 -5.65 -8.81 8.55
C TRP A 91 -4.56 -9.13 7.52
N ILE A 92 -3.57 -8.24 7.33
CA ILE A 92 -2.42 -8.48 6.45
C ILE A 92 -1.65 -9.71 6.94
N ASN A 93 -1.24 -9.73 8.20
CA ASN A 93 -0.47 -10.84 8.76
C ASN A 93 -1.20 -12.19 8.63
N GLU A 94 -2.50 -12.23 8.92
CA GLU A 94 -3.32 -13.44 8.78
C GLU A 94 -3.41 -13.92 7.33
N ASN A 95 -3.59 -13.01 6.36
CA ASN A 95 -3.69 -13.39 4.94
C ASN A 95 -2.34 -13.81 4.34
N LEU A 96 -1.24 -13.19 4.78
CA LEU A 96 0.11 -13.60 4.39
C LEU A 96 0.43 -14.99 4.94
N ASN A 97 0.17 -15.24 6.23
CA ASN A 97 0.43 -16.53 6.87
C ASN A 97 -0.42 -17.68 6.30
N SER A 98 -1.68 -17.39 5.97
CA SER A 98 -2.63 -18.41 5.49
C SER A 98 -2.54 -18.69 3.99
N SER A 99 -1.94 -17.80 3.19
CA SER A 99 -1.81 -18.03 1.75
C SER A 99 -1.00 -19.29 1.45
N LYS A 100 -1.49 -20.06 0.48
CA LYS A 100 -0.82 -21.23 -0.11
C LYS A 100 -0.62 -21.04 -1.62
N ALA A 101 -0.78 -19.80 -2.10
CA ALA A 101 -0.65 -19.51 -3.51
C ALA A 101 0.81 -19.65 -3.96
N ASP A 102 1.01 -20.09 -5.21
CA ASP A 102 2.35 -20.19 -5.80
C ASP A 102 3.02 -18.82 -5.92
N TYR A 103 2.21 -17.79 -6.16
CA TYR A 103 2.64 -16.39 -6.15
C TYR A 103 1.78 -15.57 -5.20
N LEU A 104 2.44 -14.78 -4.36
CA LEU A 104 1.80 -13.91 -3.39
C LEU A 104 2.29 -12.48 -3.61
N PHE A 105 1.38 -11.58 -3.92
CA PHE A 105 1.67 -10.17 -4.15
C PHE A 105 0.95 -9.31 -3.12
N VAL A 106 1.53 -8.14 -2.85
CA VAL A 106 0.88 -7.08 -2.06
C VAL A 106 0.92 -5.80 -2.88
N ALA A 107 -0.17 -5.04 -2.90
CA ALA A 107 -0.24 -3.76 -3.59
C ALA A 107 -0.79 -2.69 -2.65
N GLY A 108 -0.15 -1.53 -2.61
CA GLY A 108 -0.59 -0.35 -1.85
C GLY A 108 -0.25 0.94 -2.60
N HIS A 109 -0.59 2.10 -2.04
CA HIS A 109 -0.27 3.37 -2.69
C HIS A 109 1.16 3.84 -2.38
N TYR A 110 1.52 3.91 -1.09
CA TYR A 110 2.84 4.40 -0.67
C TYR A 110 3.97 3.39 -0.89
N PRO A 111 5.15 3.81 -1.35
CA PRO A 111 6.29 2.93 -1.51
C PRO A 111 6.92 2.56 -0.16
N ILE A 112 7.36 1.31 -0.01
CA ILE A 112 8.26 0.91 1.10
C ILE A 112 9.63 1.60 0.89
N TYR A 113 10.19 1.44 -0.31
CA TYR A 113 11.43 2.07 -0.73
C TYR A 113 11.19 2.91 -1.98
N SER A 114 11.77 4.11 -2.02
CA SER A 114 11.82 4.95 -3.21
C SER A 114 13.00 5.92 -3.09
N ILE A 115 13.63 6.23 -4.22
CA ILE A 115 14.70 7.25 -4.33
C ILE A 115 14.20 8.58 -4.92
N SER A 116 12.89 8.76 -5.00
CA SER A 116 12.23 9.92 -5.60
C SER A 116 11.84 10.95 -4.53
N SER A 117 11.10 11.99 -4.93
CA SER A 117 10.73 13.14 -4.10
C SER A 117 9.99 12.80 -2.80
N HIS A 118 9.18 11.75 -2.76
CA HIS A 118 8.51 11.33 -1.52
C HIS A 118 9.40 10.42 -0.68
N GLY A 119 10.32 9.69 -1.31
CA GLY A 119 11.24 8.80 -0.63
C GLY A 119 10.54 7.59 0.01
N PRO A 120 11.23 6.87 0.90
CA PRO A 120 10.66 5.71 1.57
C PRO A 120 9.60 6.07 2.61
N THR A 121 8.60 5.22 2.79
CA THR A 121 7.59 5.38 3.85
C THR A 121 7.99 4.60 5.10
N HIS A 122 8.43 5.31 6.14
CA HIS A 122 9.02 4.69 7.35
C HIS A 122 8.09 3.69 8.04
N CYS A 123 6.81 4.04 8.22
CA CYS A 123 5.78 3.14 8.75
C CYS A 123 5.73 1.78 8.02
N LEU A 124 5.90 1.77 6.69
CA LEU A 124 5.90 0.55 5.90
C LEU A 124 7.24 -0.21 5.99
N ILE A 125 8.37 0.50 6.09
CA ILE A 125 9.67 -0.14 6.37
C ILE A 125 9.64 -0.85 7.72
N GLU A 126 9.05 -0.24 8.75
CA GLU A 126 9.05 -0.80 10.09
C GLU A 126 8.08 -1.98 10.23
N ARG A 127 6.90 -1.90 9.61
CA ARG A 127 5.82 -2.86 9.85
C ARG A 127 5.52 -3.80 8.70
N LEU A 128 5.56 -3.33 7.45
CA LEU A 128 5.17 -4.13 6.29
C LEU A 128 6.35 -4.95 5.76
N ASP A 129 7.51 -4.32 5.55
CA ASP A 129 8.70 -4.95 4.98
C ASP A 129 9.15 -6.24 5.71
N PRO A 130 9.17 -6.29 7.06
CA PRO A 130 9.48 -7.54 7.78
C PRO A 130 8.47 -8.66 7.51
N LEU A 131 7.18 -8.34 7.37
CA LEU A 131 6.14 -9.33 7.05
C LEU A 131 6.33 -9.87 5.63
N LEU A 132 6.60 -8.99 4.66
CA LEU A 132 6.80 -9.41 3.27
C LEU A 132 7.99 -10.37 3.16
N LYS A 133 9.08 -10.08 3.88
CA LYS A 133 10.27 -10.94 3.96
C LYS A 133 9.95 -12.26 4.67
N ALA A 134 9.27 -12.23 5.82
CA ALA A 134 8.96 -13.41 6.62
C ALA A 134 8.06 -14.42 5.86
N TYR A 135 7.13 -13.92 5.05
CA TYR A 135 6.19 -14.76 4.30
C TYR A 135 6.56 -14.95 2.82
N ASN A 136 7.80 -14.61 2.42
CA ASN A 136 8.30 -14.78 1.05
C ASN A 136 7.36 -14.20 -0.04
N VAL A 137 6.83 -13.01 0.20
CA VAL A 137 6.00 -12.30 -0.79
C VAL A 137 6.80 -12.08 -2.07
N SER A 138 6.20 -12.41 -3.21
CA SER A 138 6.85 -12.39 -4.53
C SER A 138 7.21 -10.98 -4.97
N ALA A 139 6.32 -10.01 -4.79
CA ALA A 139 6.59 -8.60 -5.01
C ALA A 139 5.61 -7.69 -4.27
N TYR A 140 6.05 -6.46 -4.00
CA TYR A 140 5.22 -5.35 -3.56
C TYR A 140 5.08 -4.33 -4.68
N PHE A 141 3.86 -3.90 -4.97
CA PHE A 141 3.57 -2.87 -5.95
C PHE A 141 3.10 -1.59 -5.26
N ALA A 142 3.70 -0.47 -5.64
CA ALA A 142 3.33 0.85 -5.16
C ALA A 142 3.39 1.90 -6.27
N GLY A 143 2.72 3.02 -6.01
CA GLY A 143 2.78 4.23 -6.83
C GLY A 143 3.28 5.38 -5.97
N HIS A 144 2.45 6.43 -5.88
CA HIS A 144 2.71 7.69 -5.18
C HIS A 144 3.85 8.53 -5.77
N ASP A 145 5.05 7.98 -5.89
CA ASP A 145 6.09 8.62 -6.69
C ASP A 145 5.79 8.50 -8.18
N HIS A 146 5.76 9.63 -8.89
CA HIS A 146 5.37 9.72 -10.30
C HIS A 146 6.52 9.33 -11.25
N ASN A 147 7.08 8.14 -11.08
CA ASN A 147 8.12 7.55 -11.93
C ASN A 147 8.06 6.01 -11.88
N LEU A 148 9.01 5.36 -12.56
CA LEU A 148 9.13 3.90 -12.60
C LEU A 148 10.42 3.47 -11.90
N GLN A 149 10.30 2.55 -10.93
CA GLN A 149 11.41 2.02 -10.16
C GLN A 149 11.23 0.51 -9.93
N VAL A 150 12.35 -0.21 -9.81
CA VAL A 150 12.38 -1.61 -9.35
C VAL A 150 13.49 -1.74 -8.32
N THR A 151 13.13 -2.18 -7.12
CA THR A 151 14.06 -2.49 -6.03
C THR A 151 13.96 -3.97 -5.67
N CYS A 152 15.08 -4.64 -5.49
CA CYS A 152 15.13 -6.04 -5.10
C CYS A 152 15.93 -6.20 -3.80
N TYR A 153 15.49 -7.10 -2.92
CA TYR A 153 16.33 -7.50 -1.80
C TYR A 153 17.59 -8.19 -2.32
N SER A 154 18.76 -7.74 -1.86
CA SER A 154 19.99 -8.51 -2.08
C SER A 154 19.90 -9.81 -1.30
N LYS A 155 20.08 -10.96 -1.96
CA LYS A 155 20.23 -12.27 -1.29
C LYS A 155 21.62 -12.46 -0.67
N PHE A 156 22.52 -11.48 -0.79
CA PHE A 156 23.88 -11.55 -0.25
C PHE A 156 24.00 -10.69 1.00
N VAL A 157 24.11 -11.36 2.16
CA VAL A 157 24.77 -10.80 3.34
C VAL A 157 26.26 -11.09 3.17
N LEU A 158 27.05 -10.08 2.82
CA LEU A 158 28.49 -10.16 3.02
C LEU A 158 28.74 -9.99 4.52
N ILE A 159 28.99 -11.10 5.20
CA ILE A 159 29.63 -11.10 6.51
C ILE A 159 31.10 -10.81 6.21
N PHE A 160 31.60 -9.65 6.62
CA PHE A 160 33.03 -9.38 6.75
C PHE A 160 33.46 -9.71 8.17
#